data_AF-A0A1M5KKA1-F1
#
_entry.id   AF-A0A1M5KKA1-F1
#
_cell.length_a   1.000
_cell.length_b   1.000
_cell.length_c   1.000
_cell.angle_alpha   90.00
_cell.angle_beta   90.00
_cell.angle_gamma   90.00
#
_symmetry.space_group_name_H-M   'P 1'
#
loop_
_entity.id
_entity.type
_entity.pdbx_description
1 polymer ?
#
loop_
_entity_poly.entity_id
_entity_poly.type
_entity_poly.pdbx_seq_one_letter_code
_entity_poly.pdbx_strand_id
1 'polypeptide(L)' 'MLTPTQIEKLNTLITDGYGTPERVAQRLHDLVFMLHYLEEEVFSRREVQSAADLLRSLGEVLCKST' A
#
# COMPACT_ATOMS: atom_id res chain seq x y z
N MET A 1 6.05 17.77 -4.00
CA MET A 1 5.87 17.00 -5.25
C MET A 1 6.82 15.82 -5.23
N LEU A 2 6.42 14.67 -5.77
CA LEU A 2 7.28 13.49 -5.87
C LEU A 2 8.43 13.76 -6.86
N THR A 3 9.63 13.27 -6.56
CA THR A 3 10.76 13.30 -7.51
C THR A 3 10.52 12.31 -8.65
N PRO A 4 11.19 12.46 -9.81
CA PRO A 4 11.07 11.50 -10.91
C PRO A 4 11.34 10.06 -10.49
N THR A 5 12.33 9.83 -9.61
CA THR A 5 12.65 8.51 -9.05
C THR A 5 11.54 7.96 -8.14
N GLN A 6 10.86 8.82 -7.38
CA GLN A 6 9.70 8.40 -6.59
C GLN A 6 8.51 8.05 -7.47
N ILE A 7 8.29 8.80 -8.55
CA ILE A 7 7.24 8.50 -9.55
C ILE A 7 7.52 7.15 -10.22
N GLU A 8 8.77 6.89 -10.62
CA GLU A 8 9.16 5.61 -11.21
C GLU A 8 8.92 4.44 -10.25
N LYS A 9 9.39 4.55 -9.01
CA LYS A 9 9.17 3.50 -7.99
C LYS A 9 7.69 3.29 -7.67
N LEU A 10 6.90 4.36 -7.63
CA LEU A 10 5.46 4.28 -7.43
C LEU A 10 4.80 3.54 -8.60
N ASN A 11 5.18 3.86 -9.84
CA ASN A 11 4.67 3.16 -11.02
C ASN A 11 5.04 1.68 -10.98
N THR A 12 6.28 1.32 -10.65
CA THR A 12 6.70 -0.09 -10.48
C THR A 12 5.89 -0.80 -9.40
N LEU A 13 5.68 -0.17 -8.24
CA LEU A 13 4.85 -0.73 -7.16
C LEU A 13 3.41 -1.00 -7.64
N ILE A 14 2.84 -0.07 -8.42
CA ILE A 14 1.50 -0.21 -8.98
C ILE A 14 1.48 -1.35 -10.01
N THR A 15 2.35 -1.33 -11.01
CA THR A 15 2.31 -2.28 -12.13
C THR A 15 2.66 -3.70 -11.71
N ASP A 16 3.69 -3.86 -10.89
CA ASP A 16 4.24 -5.17 -10.56
C ASP A 16 3.50 -5.80 -9.36
N GLY A 17 2.96 -4.97 -8.46
CA GLY A 17 2.21 -5.44 -7.29
C GLY A 17 0.71 -5.60 -7.56
N TYR A 18 0.07 -4.56 -8.08
CA TYR A 18 -1.40 -4.44 -8.09
C TYR A 18 -2.01 -4.38 -9.49
N GLY A 19 -1.17 -4.21 -10.53
CA GLY A 19 -1.54 -4.12 -11.93
C GLY A 19 -2.09 -2.74 -12.36
N THR A 20 -2.95 -2.12 -11.55
CA THR A 20 -3.55 -0.81 -11.88
C THR A 20 -3.61 0.15 -10.68
N PRO A 21 -3.58 1.47 -10.91
CA PRO A 21 -3.73 2.46 -9.85
C PRO A 21 -5.04 2.31 -9.06
N GLU A 22 -6.14 1.94 -9.74
CA GLU A 22 -7.46 1.77 -9.13
C GLU A 22 -7.45 0.63 -8.11
N ARG A 23 -6.72 -0.46 -8.40
CA ARG A 23 -6.56 -1.57 -7.44
C ARG A 23 -5.76 -1.17 -6.21
N VAL A 24 -4.74 -0.33 -6.37
CA VAL A 24 -4.01 0.23 -5.21
C VAL A 24 -4.93 1.13 -4.38
N ALA A 25 -5.70 2.00 -5.04
CA ALA A 25 -6.65 2.87 -4.36
C ALA A 25 -7.73 2.10 -3.59
N GLN A 26 -8.30 1.05 -4.22
CA GLN A 26 -9.24 0.17 -3.54
C GLN A 26 -8.59 -0.54 -2.35
N ARG A 27 -7.37 -1.07 -2.52
CA ARG A 27 -6.69 -1.76 -1.42
C ARG A 27 -6.36 -0.82 -0.25
N LEU A 28 -6.02 0.44 -0.54
CA LEU A 28 -5.83 1.48 0.48
C LEU A 28 -7.14 1.81 1.21
N HIS A 29 -8.26 1.86 0.49
CA HIS A 29 -9.58 2.04 1.10
C HIS A 29 -9.93 0.87 2.03
N ASP A 30 -9.75 -0.37 1.56
CA ASP A 30 -9.98 -1.57 2.36
C ASP A 30 -9.09 -1.59 3.60
N LEU A 31 -7.83 -1.14 3.47
CA LEU A 31 -6.90 -1.05 4.58
C LEU A 31 -7.38 -0.10 5.68
N VAL A 32 -7.94 1.06 5.32
CA VAL A 32 -8.50 2.01 6.30
C VAL A 32 -9.63 1.36 7.09
N PHE A 33 -10.48 0.58 6.42
CA PHE A 33 -11.51 -0.22 7.07
C PHE A 33 -10.89 -1.27 7.99
N MET A 34 -9.89 -2.02 7.51
CA MET A 34 -9.22 -3.05 8.30
C MET A 34 -8.58 -2.52 9.58
N LEU A 35 -7.98 -1.33 9.54
CA LEU A 35 -7.40 -0.69 10.72
C LEU A 35 -8.45 -0.32 11.78
N HIS A 36 -9.68 -0.01 11.38
CA HIS A 36 -10.77 0.30 12.33
C HIS A 36 -11.31 -0.94 13.03
N TYR A 37 -11.29 -2.10 12.37
CA TYR A 37 -11.89 -3.34 12.86
C TYR A 37 -10.85 -4.43 13.19
N LEU A 38 -9.60 -4.02 13.49
CA LEU A 38 -8.50 -4.95 13.70
C LEU A 38 -8.69 -5.86 14.92
N GLU A 39 -9.41 -5.39 15.94
CA GLU A 39 -9.66 -6.12 17.19
C GLU A 39 -10.79 -7.17 17.07
N GLU A 40 -11.63 -7.09 16.03
CA GLU A 40 -12.86 -7.89 15.95
C GLU A 40 -12.66 -9.31 15.36
N GLU A 41 -11.42 -9.79 15.20
CA GLU A 41 -11.08 -11.05 14.48
C GLU A 41 -11.71 -11.16 13.07
N VAL A 42 -12.08 -10.01 12.47
CA VAL A 42 -12.79 -9.95 11.18
C VAL A 42 -11.88 -10.30 10.00
N PHE A 43 -10.57 -10.13 10.14
CA PHE A 43 -9.59 -10.34 9.07
C PHE A 43 -8.61 -11.44 9.41
N SER A 44 -8.24 -12.20 8.38
CA SER A 44 -7.16 -13.16 8.49
C SER A 44 -5.83 -12.45 8.69
N ARG A 45 -4.90 -13.15 9.38
CA ARG A 45 -3.51 -12.70 9.51
C ARG A 45 -2.86 -12.35 8.17
N ARG A 46 -3.18 -13.10 7.11
CA ARG A 46 -2.64 -12.88 5.76
C ARG A 46 -3.12 -11.57 5.16
N GLU A 47 -4.38 -11.21 5.37
CA GLU A 47 -4.92 -9.93 4.89
C GLU A 47 -4.25 -8.76 5.61
N VAL A 48 -4.06 -8.86 6.93
CA VAL A 48 -3.38 -7.83 7.73
C VAL A 48 -1.92 -7.68 7.30
N GLN A 49 -1.22 -8.79 7.07
CA GLN A 49 0.15 -8.77 6.56
C GLN A 49 0.23 -8.11 5.18
N SER A 50 -0.65 -8.48 4.25
CA SER A 50 -0.72 -7.88 2.93
C SER A 50 -0.99 -6.36 2.99
N ALA A 51 -1.84 -5.93 3.93
CA ALA A 51 -2.11 -4.52 4.16
C ALA A 51 -0.87 -3.78 4.71
N ALA A 52 -0.18 -4.37 5.68
CA ALA A 52 1.06 -3.80 6.23
C ALA A 52 2.17 -3.69 5.18
N ASP A 53 2.32 -4.68 4.30
CA ASP A 53 3.31 -4.68 3.22
C ASP A 53 3.06 -3.54 2.21
N LEU A 54 1.78 -3.25 1.90
CA LEU A 54 1.41 -2.10 1.07
C LEU A 54 1.86 -0.78 1.71
N LEU A 55 1.52 -0.57 2.98
CA LEU A 55 1.90 0.66 3.71
C LEU A 55 3.40 0.82 3.79
N ARG A 56 4.12 -0.27 4.07
CA ARG A 56 5.58 -0.27 4.11
C ARG A 56 6.17 0.12 2.76
N SER A 57 5.69 -0.50 1.68
CA SER A 57 6.19 -0.26 0.32
C SER A 57 5.94 1.20 -0.11
N LEU A 58 4.77 1.75 0.21
CA LEU A 58 4.50 3.18 0.02
C LEU A 58 5.42 4.05 0.87
N GLY A 59 5.65 3.67 2.12
CA GLY A 59 6.64 4.31 2.99
C GLY A 59 8.03 4.34 2.34
N GLU A 60 8.51 3.23 1.78
CA GLU A 60 9.81 3.14 1.11
C GLU A 60 9.90 4.02 -0.15
N VAL A 61 8.81 4.14 -0.91
CA VAL A 61 8.71 5.08 -2.06
C VAL A 61 8.82 6.52 -1.58
N LEU A 62 8.13 6.85 -0.49
CA LEU A 62 8.07 8.22 0.03
C LEU A 62 9.31 8.62 0.85
N CYS A 63 9.99 7.68 1.53
CA CYS A 63 11.08 7.93 2.49
C CYS A 63 12.51 7.97 1.91
N LYS A 64 12.72 8.19 0.61
CA LYS A 64 14.08 8.46 0.09
C LYS A 64 14.17 9.74 -0.71
N SER A 65 14.57 10.80 0.00
CA SER A 65 15.31 11.96 -0.51
C SER A 65 16.32 12.36 0.57
N THR A 66 17.42 11.63 0.68
CA THR A 66 18.66 12.07 1.33
C THR A 66 19.82 11.55 0.50
#